data_AF-A0A0V1GJG8-F1
#
_entry.id   AF-A0A0V1GJG8-F1
#
_cell.length_a   1.000
_cell.length_b   1.000
_cell.length_c   1.000
_cell.angle_alpha   90.00
_cell.angle_beta   90.00
_cell.angle_gamma   90.00
#
_symmetry.space_group_name_H-M   'P 1'
#
loop_
_entity.id
_entity.type
_entity.pdbx_description
1 polymer ?
#
loop_
_entity_poly.entity_id
_entity_poly.type
_entity_poly.pdbx_seq_one_letter_code
_entity_poly.pdbx_strand_id
1 'polypeptide(L)' 'MNDFLKKFFNCVDKLKAVDLDIIFDLLSILLLYSIPGSYESFRIAIESRAKLPKPEGLKIKLLEEYEARKNREPKHDDG' A
#
# COMPACT_ATOMS: atom_id res chain seq x y z
N MET A 1 -4.96 7.57 -1.77
CA MET A 1 -4.12 6.35 -1.90
C MET A 1 -3.31 6.33 -3.19
N ASN A 2 -3.94 6.55 -4.36
CA ASN A 2 -3.24 6.56 -5.65
C ASN A 2 -1.99 7.47 -5.69
N ASP A 3 -2.08 8.71 -5.20
CA ASP A 3 -0.93 9.63 -5.17
C ASP A 3 0.21 9.16 -4.26
N PHE A 4 -0.12 8.55 -3.12
CA PHE A 4 0.86 7.95 -2.22
C PHE A 4 1.61 6.81 -2.93
N LEU A 5 0.89 5.87 -3.53
CA LEU A 5 1.48 4.76 -4.27
C LEU A 5 2.32 5.24 -5.45
N LYS A 6 1.83 6.22 -6.20
CA LYS A 6 2.59 6.82 -7.31
C LYS A 6 3.89 7.44 -6.81
N LYS A 7 3.87 8.23 -5.73
CA LYS A 7 5.07 8.82 -5.13
C LYS A 7 6.04 7.75 -4.63
N PHE A 8 5.52 6.73 -3.95
CA PHE A 8 6.34 5.64 -3.42
C PHE A 8 7.07 4.88 -4.53
N PHE A 9 6.35 4.40 -5.55
CA PHE A 9 6.97 3.65 -6.65
C PHE A 9 7.87 4.54 -7.51
N ASN A 10 7.55 5.83 -7.69
CA ASN A 10 8.48 6.75 -8.33
C ASN A 10 9.80 6.90 -7.56
N CYS A 11 9.80 6.81 -6.22
CA CYS A 11 11.03 6.79 -5.44
C CYS A 11 11.81 5.49 -5.66
N VAL A 12 11.14 4.35 -5.72
CA VAL A 12 11.77 3.05 -6.05
C VAL A 12 12.43 3.10 -7.43
N ASP A 13 11.74 3.64 -8.43
CA ASP A 13 12.26 3.78 -9.79
C ASP A 13 13.52 4.68 -9.83
N LYS A 14 13.54 5.75 -9.04
CA LYS A 14 14.72 6.63 -8.91
C LYS A 14 15.91 5.93 -8.24
N LEU A 15 15.66 5.08 -7.23
CA LEU A 15 16.72 4.28 -6.60
C LEU A 15 17.29 3.27 -7.59
N LYS A 16 16.41 2.58 -8.33
CA LYS A 16 16.81 1.66 -9.38
C LYS A 16 17.64 2.34 -10.49
N ALA A 17 17.32 3.59 -10.82
CA ALA A 17 18.06 4.37 -11.82
C ALA A 17 19.49 4.74 -11.40
N VAL A 18 19.84 4.60 -10.11
CA VAL A 18 21.20 4.76 -9.58
C VAL A 18 21.82 3.43 -9.14
N ASP A 19 21.36 2.32 -9.73
CA ASP A 19 21.79 0.95 -9.44
C ASP A 19 21.59 0.51 -7.98
N LEU A 20 20.63 1.13 -7.28
CA LEU A 20 20.19 0.71 -5.94
C LEU A 20 18.90 -0.09 -6.05
N ASP A 21 19.03 -1.41 -6.24
CA ASP A 21 17.89 -2.31 -6.27
C ASP A 21 17.49 -2.73 -4.85
N ILE A 22 16.20 -2.58 -4.52
CA ILE A 22 15.66 -3.01 -3.24
C ILE A 22 15.04 -4.39 -3.41
N ILE A 23 15.52 -5.35 -2.62
CA ILE A 23 14.94 -6.70 -2.61
C ILE A 23 13.44 -6.65 -2.32
N PHE A 24 12.66 -7.47 -3.01
CA PHE A 24 11.20 -7.37 -2.96
C PHE A 24 10.60 -7.48 -1.57
N ASP A 25 11.17 -8.33 -0.71
CA ASP A 25 10.68 -8.51 0.66
C ASP A 25 10.85 -7.24 1.48
N LEU A 26 12.01 -6.57 1.37
CA LEU A 26 12.26 -5.28 2.00
C LEU A 26 11.36 -4.20 1.42
N LEU A 27 11.14 -4.19 0.10
CA LEU A 27 10.26 -3.21 -0.53
C LEU A 27 8.80 -3.37 -0.08
N SER A 28 8.33 -4.61 0.08
CA SER A 28 7.01 -4.89 0.63
C SER A 28 6.87 -4.42 2.08
N ILE A 29 7.88 -4.63 2.92
CA ILE A 29 7.91 -4.12 4.30
C ILE A 29 7.90 -2.59 4.30
N LEU A 30 8.76 -1.94 3.51
CA LEU A 30 8.81 -0.49 3.40
C LEU A 30 7.47 0.09 2.96
N LEU A 31 6.81 -0.51 1.96
CA LEU A 31 5.49 -0.09 1.51
C LEU A 31 4.46 -0.24 2.64
N LEU A 32 4.42 -1.40 3.30
CA LEU A 32 3.47 -1.72 4.35
C LEU A 32 3.57 -0.79 5.57
N TYR A 33 4.80 -0.38 5.93
CA TYR A 33 5.05 0.51 7.05
C TYR A 33 5.01 1.99 6.68
N SER A 34 5.02 2.34 5.38
CA SER A 34 4.87 3.72 4.90
C SER A 34 3.41 4.16 4.75
N ILE A 35 2.44 3.25 4.85
CA ILE A 35 1.01 3.60 4.74
C ILE A 35 0.53 4.41 5.96
N PRO A 36 -0.50 5.26 5.81
CA PRO A 36 -1.04 6.03 6.93
C PRO A 36 -1.53 5.13 8.07
N GLY A 37 -1.36 5.58 9.32
CA GLY A 37 -1.77 4.82 10.51
C GLY A 37 -3.26 4.44 10.54
N SER A 38 -4.12 5.17 9.82
CA SER A 38 -5.53 4.78 9.63
C SER A 38 -5.72 3.42 8.94
N TYR A 39 -4.68 2.85 8.33
CA TYR A 39 -4.67 1.53 7.71
C TYR A 39 -4.09 0.43 8.63
N GLU A 40 -4.03 0.65 9.94
CA GLU A 40 -3.49 -0.33 10.90
C GLU A 40 -4.13 -1.72 10.77
N SER A 41 -5.46 -1.82 10.70
CA SER A 41 -6.13 -3.12 10.55
C SER A 41 -5.73 -3.84 9.26
N PHE A 42 -5.48 -3.10 8.18
CA PHE A 42 -4.96 -3.66 6.94
C PHE A 42 -3.54 -4.18 7.14
N ARG A 43 -2.67 -3.42 7.82
CA ARG A 43 -1.30 -3.84 8.14
C ARG A 43 -1.29 -5.15 8.93
N ILE A 44 -2.06 -5.23 10.01
CA ILE A 44 -2.20 -6.45 10.83
C ILE A 44 -2.67 -7.64 9.98
N ALA A 45 -3.63 -7.45 9.09
CA ALA A 45 -4.15 -8.50 8.22
C ALA A 45 -3.17 -8.96 7.12
N ILE A 46 -2.18 -8.14 6.77
CA ILE A 46 -1.09 -8.53 5.87
C ILE A 46 0.01 -9.26 6.66
N GLU A 47 0.37 -8.78 7.85
CA GLU A 47 1.38 -9.36 8.73
C GLU A 47 1.01 -10.75 9.26
N SER A 48 -0.29 -11.02 9.46
CA SER A 48 -0.77 -12.33 9.91
C SER A 48 -0.65 -13.45 8.86
N ARG A 49 -0.27 -13.12 7.62
CA ARG A 49 -0.14 -14.10 6.54
C ARG A 49 1.20 -14.83 6.65
N ALA A 50 1.22 -16.11 6.26
CA ALA A 50 2.44 -16.91 6.24
C ALA A 50 3.55 -16.34 5.33
N LYS A 51 3.18 -15.57 4.30
CA LYS A 51 4.12 -14.88 3.40
C LYS A 51 3.58 -13.49 3.07
N LEU A 52 4.48 -12.51 3.05
CA LEU A 52 4.16 -11.17 2.56
C LEU A 52 3.88 -11.20 1.06
N PRO A 53 2.88 -10.43 0.57
CA PRO A 53 2.72 -10.20 -0.85
C PRO A 53 3.94 -9.49 -1.43
N LYS A 54 4.25 -9.75 -2.71
CA LYS A 54 5.19 -8.93 -3.48
C LYS A 54 4.67 -7.47 -3.60
N PRO A 55 5.54 -6.48 -3.88
CA PRO A 55 5.16 -5.07 -3.93
C PRO A 55 3.94 -4.78 -4.80
N GLU A 56 3.84 -5.40 -5.98
CA GLU A 56 2.72 -5.23 -6.91
C GLU A 56 1.43 -5.83 -6.35
N GLY A 57 1.52 -6.99 -5.70
CA GLY A 57 0.38 -7.63 -5.03
C GLY A 57 -0.09 -6.83 -3.82
N LEU A 58 0.85 -6.26 -3.05
CA LEU A 58 0.53 -5.39 -1.91
C LEU A 58 -0.12 -4.08 -2.37
N LYS A 59 0.35 -3.50 -3.48
CA LYS A 59 -0.26 -2.33 -4.13
C LYS A 59 -1.73 -2.58 -4.50
N ILE A 60 -2.03 -3.72 -5.13
CA ILE A 60 -3.41 -4.10 -5.49
C ILE A 60 -4.28 -4.18 -4.24
N LYS A 61 -3.83 -4.91 -3.21
CA LYS A 61 -4.58 -5.06 -1.96
C LYS A 61 -4.87 -3.74 -1.26
N LEU A 62 -3.91 -2.82 -1.28
CA LEU A 62 -4.07 -1.51 -0.67
C LEU A 62 -5.09 -0.64 -1.42
N LEU A 63 -5.16 -0.77 -2.75
CA LEU A 63 -6.18 -0.12 -3.57
C LEU A 63 -7.57 -0.72 -3.34
N GLU A 64 -7.67 -2.04 -3.23
CA GLU A 64 -8.92 -2.74 -2.87
C GLU A 64 -9.46 -2.24 -1.52
N GLU A 65 -8.61 -2.17 -0.48
CA GLU A 65 -9.00 -1.66 0.83
C GLU A 65 -9.40 -0.17 0.77
N TYR A 66 -8.68 0.65 0.00
CA TYR A 66 -9.01 2.06 -0.18
C TYR A 66 -10.40 2.26 -0.78
N GLU A 67 -10.72 1.55 -1.86
CA GLU A 67 -12.05 1.63 -2.49
C GLU A 67 -13.14 1.05 -1.58
N ALA A 68 -12.85 -0.05 -0.88
CA ALA A 68 -13.78 -0.63 0.10
C ALA A 68 -14.10 0.32 1.26
N ARG A 69 -13.13 1.16 1.70
CA ARG A 69 -13.37 2.19 2.72
C ARG A 69 -14.25 3.31 2.18
N LYS A 70 -13.98 3.80 0.98
CA LYS A 70 -14.78 4.84 0.32
C LYS A 70 -16.25 4.41 0.15
N ASN A 71 -16.49 3.14 -0.16
CA ASN A 71 -17.84 2.59 -0.29
C ASN A 71 -18.58 2.41 1.05
N ARG A 72 -17.87 2.40 2.18
CA ARG A 72 -18.42 2.31 3.54
C ARG A 72 -18.72 3.68 4.15
N GLU A 73 -18.25 4.77 3.56
CA GLU A 73 -18.59 6.11 4.00
C GLU A 73 -20.09 6.35 3.76
N PRO A 74 -20.88 6.71 4.80
CA PRO A 74 -22.29 6.97 4.62
C PRO A 74 -22.45 8.11 3.62
N LYS A 75 -23.15 7.85 2.52
CA LYS A 75 -23.58 8.93 1.62
C LYS A 75 -24.57 9.77 2.41
N HIS A 76 -24.19 11.02 2.70
CA HIS A 76 -25.13 11.99 3.24
C HIS A 76 -26.17 12.22 2.14
N ASP A 77 -27.38 11.69 2.35
CA ASP A 77 -28.52 11.92 1.48
C ASP A 77 -29.12 13.25 1.96
N ASP A 78 -28.69 14.35 1.35
CA ASP A 78 -29.26 15.66 1.59
C ASP A 78 -30.61 15.71 0.86
N GLY A 79 -31.66 15.30 1.59
CA GLY A 79 -33.06 15.36 1.14
C GLY A 79 -33.59 16.77 0.99
#